data_AF-A0A938SE24-F1
#
_entry.id   AF-A0A938SE24-F1
#
_cell.length_a   1.000
_cell.length_b   1.000
_cell.length_c   1.000
_cell.angle_alpha   90.00
_cell.angle_beta   90.00
_cell.angle_gamma   90.00
#
_symmetry.space_group_name_H-M   'P 1'
#
loop_
_entity.id
_entity.type
_entity.pdbx_description
1 polymer ?
#
loop_
_entity_poly.entity_id
_entity_poly.type
_entity_poly.pdbx_seq_one_letter_code
_entity_poly.pdbx_strand_id
1 'polypeptide(L)'
;RYILDYFGEKSNLRCGTCDRCQEAGVSAARERKVVAQQPEIALPVLLAARHLPFPVGADKLTLIVRGSKGKELGEWGLNENPAFGLVSAERKQVKQVIRELKDEGYLEQSGPTDRAGLRLTEFGEDAATEINADDLRPRKTEQRSVAASSEAIRLAALRCVDTIRRPVGMTKVAEVLTGSKAAWIARLGADQLDVYGSVSAKREAVRTALDAMLSEKLLYTDKSAEYPVLELTQAGRAEMARLMAAQTATPLGQECSPPVADQPAEMAKNGQPKGCTPEGQGAWPADPAPAQPTPADKPTGPQPRLNLAHELAQRIDLLLTCDRERARGLVEGLRLFHPRELAQRLTARYDASETMRERARAVWAAGELCGEHGLGLLIRATRSDESDVRKHTALAIGRSLNALRHAPPTVLPEAEAALKGLLADPAADVRECAQESLAALSS
;
A
#
# COMPACT_ATOMS: atom_id res chain seq x y z
N ARG A 1 25.68 -20.11 -12.46
CA ARG A 1 25.50 -19.54 -11.10
C ARG A 1 26.37 -20.22 -10.05
N TYR A 2 26.11 -21.46 -9.60
CA TYR A 2 26.86 -22.10 -8.50
C TYR A 2 28.40 -22.06 -8.66
N ILE A 3 28.90 -22.39 -9.85
CA ILE A 3 30.34 -22.35 -10.15
C ILE A 3 30.89 -20.90 -10.13
N LEU A 4 30.13 -19.93 -10.62
CA LEU A 4 30.56 -18.52 -10.67
C LEU A 4 30.58 -17.90 -9.27
N ASP A 5 29.57 -18.21 -8.45
CA ASP A 5 29.51 -17.79 -7.05
C ASP A 5 30.70 -18.36 -6.25
N TYR A 6 31.15 -19.59 -6.55
CA TYR A 6 32.33 -20.19 -5.92
C TYR A 6 33.62 -19.42 -6.19
N PHE A 7 33.78 -18.82 -7.39
CA PHE A 7 34.93 -17.99 -7.74
C PHE A 7 34.74 -16.51 -7.38
N GLY A 8 33.71 -16.17 -6.60
CA GLY A 8 33.45 -14.81 -6.13
C GLY A 8 32.77 -13.90 -7.16
N GLU A 9 32.37 -14.45 -8.31
CA GLU A 9 31.67 -13.71 -9.35
C GLU A 9 30.16 -13.82 -9.14
N LYS A 10 29.60 -12.82 -8.44
CA LYS A 10 28.16 -12.74 -8.19
C LYS A 10 27.44 -12.42 -9.50
N SER A 11 26.76 -13.41 -10.08
CA SER A 11 26.00 -13.26 -11.31
C SER A 11 24.55 -13.75 -11.14
N ASN A 12 23.59 -12.98 -11.65
CA ASN A 12 22.19 -13.39 -11.78
C ASN A 12 21.93 -14.22 -13.05
N LEU A 13 23.00 -14.71 -13.68
CA LEU A 13 22.94 -15.32 -15.00
C LEU A 13 22.49 -16.79 -14.89
N ARG A 14 21.37 -17.10 -15.56
CA ARG A 14 20.95 -18.48 -15.82
C ARG A 14 21.60 -18.94 -17.11
N CYS A 15 22.45 -19.98 -17.01
CA CYS A 15 23.20 -20.46 -18.17
C CYS A 15 22.31 -21.12 -19.23
N GLY A 16 21.09 -21.55 -18.88
CA GLY A 16 20.13 -22.17 -19.78
C GLY A 16 20.52 -23.56 -20.30
N THR A 17 21.75 -24.01 -20.03
CA THR A 17 22.34 -25.21 -20.64
C THR A 17 22.76 -26.27 -19.64
N CYS A 18 22.83 -25.98 -18.34
CA CYS A 18 23.15 -27.01 -17.34
C CYS A 18 21.98 -27.95 -17.08
N ASP A 19 22.28 -29.15 -16.60
CA ASP A 19 21.35 -30.17 -16.10
C ASP A 19 20.20 -29.59 -15.26
N ARG A 20 20.50 -28.75 -14.27
CA ARG A 20 19.48 -28.11 -13.42
C ARG A 20 18.60 -27.09 -14.16
N CYS A 21 19.13 -26.42 -15.19
CA CYS A 21 18.35 -25.54 -16.06
C CYS A 21 17.47 -26.35 -17.01
N GLN A 22 17.94 -27.50 -17.48
CA GLN A 22 17.19 -28.41 -18.32
C GLN A 22 16.06 -29.10 -17.54
N GLU A 23 16.32 -29.58 -16.32
CA GLU A 23 15.31 -30.13 -15.42
C GLU A 23 14.24 -29.09 -15.02
N ALA A 24 14.64 -27.85 -14.77
CA ALA A 24 13.72 -26.73 -14.55
C ALA A 24 12.85 -26.42 -15.78
N GLY A 25 13.38 -26.65 -17.00
CA GLY A 25 12.64 -26.55 -18.26
C GLY A 25 11.65 -27.69 -18.48
N VAL A 26 11.93 -28.91 -18.00
CA VAL A 26 11.04 -30.07 -18.15
C VAL A 26 9.91 -30.07 -17.10
N SER A 27 10.15 -29.57 -15.88
CA SER A 27 9.09 -29.31 -14.88
C SER A 27 8.21 -28.08 -15.20
N ALA A 28 8.61 -27.25 -16.17
CA ALA A 28 7.87 -26.06 -16.59
C ALA A 28 6.66 -26.34 -17.51
N ALA A 29 6.48 -27.60 -17.93
CA ALA A 29 5.41 -28.03 -18.83
C ALA A 29 4.18 -28.64 -18.12
N ARG A 30 4.05 -28.52 -16.79
CA ARG A 30 2.69 -28.45 -16.21
C ARG A 30 2.16 -27.10 -16.67
N GLU A 31 1.19 -27.09 -17.58
CA GLU A 31 0.64 -25.86 -18.15
C GLU A 31 0.26 -24.88 -17.03
N ARG A 32 1.11 -23.88 -16.81
CA ARG A 32 0.93 -22.84 -15.80
C ARG A 32 -0.19 -21.93 -16.25
N LYS A 33 -1.41 -22.20 -15.77
CA LYS A 33 -2.64 -21.62 -16.29
C LYS A 33 -3.32 -20.71 -15.28
N VAL A 34 -3.05 -20.84 -13.97
CA VAL A 34 -3.80 -20.11 -12.94
C VAL A 34 -3.71 -18.59 -13.11
N VAL A 35 -2.54 -18.05 -13.45
CA VAL A 35 -2.34 -16.61 -13.68
C VAL A 35 -3.12 -16.13 -14.91
N ALA A 36 -3.22 -16.95 -15.96
CA ALA A 36 -3.98 -16.63 -17.17
C ALA A 36 -5.49 -16.83 -17.00
N GLN A 37 -5.92 -17.80 -16.17
CA GLN A 37 -7.32 -18.15 -15.96
C GLN A 37 -8.02 -17.28 -14.92
N GLN A 38 -7.30 -16.88 -13.86
CA GLN A 38 -7.83 -16.09 -12.75
C GLN A 38 -6.88 -14.92 -12.40
N PRO A 39 -6.51 -14.06 -13.36
CA PRO A 39 -5.58 -12.95 -13.14
C PRO A 39 -6.03 -11.99 -12.04
N GLU A 40 -7.34 -11.79 -11.88
CA GLU A 40 -7.97 -10.92 -10.89
C GLU A 40 -7.79 -11.38 -9.43
N ILE A 41 -7.38 -12.64 -9.22
CA ILE A 41 -7.03 -13.18 -7.90
C ILE A 41 -5.54 -13.50 -7.84
N ALA A 42 -5.01 -14.13 -8.88
CA ALA A 42 -3.64 -14.60 -8.91
C ALA A 42 -2.63 -13.46 -8.83
N LEU A 43 -2.83 -12.39 -9.61
CA LEU A 43 -1.89 -11.25 -9.63
C LEU A 43 -1.89 -10.48 -8.28
N PRO A 44 -3.05 -10.15 -7.66
CA PRO A 44 -3.04 -9.60 -6.31
C PRO A 44 -2.41 -10.51 -5.26
N VAL A 45 -2.56 -11.83 -5.37
CA VAL A 45 -1.94 -12.79 -4.44
C VAL A 45 -0.41 -12.79 -4.58
N LEU A 46 0.11 -12.77 -5.80
CA LEU A 46 1.54 -12.70 -6.08
C LEU A 46 2.12 -11.35 -5.62
N LEU A 47 1.43 -10.25 -5.91
CA LEU A 47 1.79 -8.92 -5.42
C LEU A 47 1.78 -8.87 -3.89
N ALA A 48 0.76 -9.44 -3.25
CA ALA A 48 0.69 -9.50 -1.80
C ALA A 48 1.91 -10.21 -1.23
N ALA A 49 2.21 -11.42 -1.74
CA ALA A 49 3.31 -12.26 -1.29
C ALA A 49 4.68 -11.58 -1.45
N ARG A 50 4.88 -10.83 -2.55
CA ARG A 50 6.09 -10.04 -2.80
C ARG A 50 6.32 -8.93 -1.77
N HIS A 51 5.25 -8.31 -1.30
CA HIS A 51 5.28 -7.20 -0.35
C HIS A 51 4.99 -7.61 1.09
N LEU A 52 5.14 -8.90 1.42
CA LEU A 52 5.03 -9.35 2.79
C LEU A 52 6.33 -9.07 3.56
N PRO A 53 6.25 -8.48 4.76
CA PRO A 53 7.42 -8.33 5.63
C PRO A 53 7.94 -9.66 6.18
N PHE A 54 7.09 -10.69 6.21
CA PHE A 54 7.44 -12.04 6.66
C PHE A 54 6.50 -13.07 6.03
N PRO A 55 6.89 -14.36 5.93
CA PRO A 55 6.04 -15.40 5.37
C PRO A 55 4.74 -15.56 6.17
N VAL A 56 3.63 -15.60 5.45
CA VAL A 56 2.32 -15.86 6.05
C VAL A 56 1.66 -17.06 5.39
N GLY A 57 0.81 -17.77 6.12
CA GLY A 57 0.02 -18.86 5.56
C GLY A 57 -1.08 -18.37 4.62
N ALA A 58 -1.64 -19.30 3.84
CA ALA A 58 -2.71 -19.03 2.86
C ALA A 58 -3.90 -18.26 3.45
N ASP A 59 -4.24 -18.52 4.71
CA ASP A 59 -5.36 -17.87 5.40
C ASP A 59 -5.14 -16.38 5.60
N LYS A 60 -3.95 -15.98 6.08
CA LYS A 60 -3.60 -14.57 6.23
C LYS A 60 -3.46 -13.89 4.88
N LEU A 61 -2.85 -14.55 3.90
CA LEU A 61 -2.74 -14.02 2.54
C LEU A 61 -4.12 -13.74 1.95
N THR A 62 -5.08 -14.63 2.18
CA THR A 62 -6.49 -14.44 1.81
C THR A 62 -7.13 -13.22 2.50
N LEU A 63 -6.84 -13.00 3.79
CA LEU A 63 -7.38 -11.86 4.54
C LEU A 63 -6.82 -10.53 4.03
N ILE A 64 -5.53 -10.49 3.64
CA ILE A 64 -4.85 -9.31 3.10
C ILE A 64 -5.49 -8.91 1.77
N VAL A 65 -5.48 -9.81 0.78
CA VAL A 65 -5.97 -9.47 -0.57
C VAL A 65 -7.45 -9.11 -0.58
N ARG A 66 -8.23 -9.63 0.39
CA ARG A 66 -9.65 -9.27 0.56
C ARG A 66 -9.90 -8.02 1.41
N GLY A 67 -8.87 -7.42 2.01
CA GLY A 67 -9.00 -6.18 2.77
C GLY A 67 -9.71 -6.36 4.13
N SER A 68 -9.51 -7.50 4.79
CA SER A 68 -10.14 -7.75 6.09
C SER A 68 -9.61 -6.81 7.17
N LYS A 69 -10.50 -6.14 7.92
CA LYS A 69 -10.13 -5.21 9.01
C LYS A 69 -9.90 -5.92 10.37
N GLY A 70 -9.34 -7.13 10.34
CA GLY A 70 -9.02 -7.86 11.57
C GLY A 70 -7.96 -7.10 12.39
N LYS A 71 -8.13 -7.04 13.72
CA LYS A 71 -7.22 -6.31 14.62
C LYS A 71 -5.75 -6.70 14.40
N GLU A 72 -5.52 -8.00 14.25
CA GLU A 72 -4.20 -8.60 13.99
C GLU A 72 -3.56 -8.13 12.67
N LEU A 73 -4.34 -7.84 11.63
CA LEU A 73 -3.80 -7.33 10.36
C LEU A 73 -3.27 -5.90 10.52
N GLY A 74 -3.94 -5.09 11.35
CA GLY A 74 -3.48 -3.74 11.70
C GLY A 74 -2.26 -3.76 12.61
N GLU A 75 -2.26 -4.60 13.64
CA GLU A 75 -1.15 -4.76 14.59
C GLU A 75 0.17 -5.15 13.89
N TRP A 76 0.08 -5.91 12.79
CA TRP A 76 1.25 -6.39 12.04
C TRP A 76 1.55 -5.57 10.78
N GLY A 77 0.84 -4.46 10.55
CA GLY A 77 1.02 -3.60 9.37
C GLY A 77 0.63 -4.26 8.03
N LEU A 78 -0.09 -5.39 8.07
CA LEU A 78 -0.49 -6.13 6.87
C LEU A 78 -1.58 -5.39 6.06
N ASN A 79 -2.25 -4.42 6.68
CA ASN A 79 -3.18 -3.50 6.02
C ASN A 79 -2.49 -2.48 5.10
N GLU A 80 -1.17 -2.30 5.20
CA GLU A 80 -0.39 -1.40 4.34
C GLU A 80 0.12 -2.11 3.07
N ASN A 81 -0.14 -3.40 2.94
CA ASN A 81 0.26 -4.17 1.77
C ASN A 81 -0.38 -3.57 0.48
N PRO A 82 0.37 -3.40 -0.63
CA PRO A 82 -0.16 -2.82 -1.86
C PRO A 82 -1.36 -3.58 -2.45
N ALA A 83 -1.44 -4.88 -2.19
CA ALA A 83 -2.53 -5.74 -2.62
C ALA A 83 -3.71 -5.78 -1.63
N PHE A 84 -3.69 -4.99 -0.56
CA PHE A 84 -4.74 -5.00 0.46
C PHE A 84 -6.09 -4.57 -0.13
N GLY A 85 -7.07 -5.48 -0.06
CA GLY A 85 -8.43 -5.20 -0.54
C GLY A 85 -8.62 -5.17 -2.06
N LEU A 86 -7.66 -5.68 -2.84
CA LEU A 86 -7.79 -5.75 -4.31
C LEU A 86 -8.74 -6.86 -4.79
N VAL A 87 -9.01 -7.88 -3.97
CA VAL A 87 -9.78 -9.06 -4.36
C VAL A 87 -11.17 -9.08 -3.73
N SER A 88 -12.20 -9.08 -4.57
CA SER A 88 -13.61 -9.17 -4.15
C SER A 88 -14.15 -10.61 -4.05
N ALA A 89 -13.39 -11.60 -4.53
CA ALA A 89 -13.78 -13.01 -4.56
C ALA A 89 -14.00 -13.63 -3.17
N GLU A 90 -14.68 -14.78 -3.13
CA GLU A 90 -14.95 -15.50 -1.89
C GLU A 90 -13.66 -16.11 -1.29
N ARG A 91 -13.60 -16.27 0.05
CA ARG A 91 -12.45 -16.85 0.77
C ARG A 91 -12.07 -18.22 0.20
N LYS A 92 -13.06 -19.07 -0.12
CA LYS A 92 -12.84 -20.40 -0.68
C LYS A 92 -12.14 -20.35 -2.03
N GLN A 93 -12.54 -19.43 -2.90
CA GLN A 93 -11.96 -19.23 -4.22
C GLN A 93 -10.52 -18.70 -4.13
N VAL A 94 -10.27 -17.71 -3.28
CA VAL A 94 -8.91 -17.19 -3.07
C VAL A 94 -7.96 -18.27 -2.55
N LYS A 95 -8.40 -19.09 -1.59
CA LYS A 95 -7.62 -20.24 -1.10
C LYS A 95 -7.41 -21.33 -2.17
N GLN A 96 -8.32 -21.47 -3.13
CA GLN A 96 -8.17 -22.38 -4.27
C GLN A 96 -7.07 -21.87 -5.20
N VAL A 97 -7.11 -20.60 -5.59
CA VAL A 97 -6.07 -19.96 -6.43
C VAL A 97 -4.70 -20.00 -5.74
N ILE A 98 -4.61 -19.78 -4.43
CA ILE A 98 -3.35 -19.91 -3.69
C ILE A 98 -2.78 -21.34 -3.76
N ARG A 99 -3.63 -22.38 -3.71
CA ARG A 99 -3.20 -23.77 -3.86
C ARG A 99 -2.71 -24.07 -5.28
N GLU A 100 -3.44 -23.58 -6.28
CA GLU A 100 -3.03 -23.71 -7.70
C GLU A 100 -1.70 -23.00 -7.98
N LEU A 101 -1.51 -21.78 -7.45
CA LEU A 101 -0.22 -21.06 -7.54
C LEU A 101 0.93 -21.83 -6.89
N LYS A 102 0.67 -22.55 -5.79
CA LYS A 102 1.66 -23.44 -5.17
C LYS A 102 1.94 -24.65 -6.06
N ASP A 103 0.90 -25.31 -6.58
CA ASP A 103 1.03 -26.52 -7.39
C ASP A 103 1.70 -26.27 -8.76
N GLU A 104 1.52 -25.06 -9.31
CA GLU A 104 2.18 -24.57 -10.53
C GLU A 104 3.58 -23.99 -10.28
N GLY A 105 3.99 -23.89 -9.01
CA GLY A 105 5.34 -23.49 -8.61
C GLY A 105 5.60 -22.00 -8.59
N TYR A 106 4.58 -21.14 -8.48
CA TYR A 106 4.74 -19.72 -8.18
C TYR A 106 5.01 -19.47 -6.68
N LEU A 107 4.41 -20.29 -5.82
CA LEU A 107 4.58 -20.20 -4.37
C LEU A 107 5.19 -21.48 -3.81
N GLU A 108 6.09 -21.34 -2.85
CA GLU A 108 6.63 -22.45 -2.07
C GLU A 108 6.32 -22.29 -0.58
N GLN A 109 6.26 -23.43 0.10
CA GLN A 109 6.01 -23.49 1.53
C GLN A 109 7.37 -23.41 2.26
N SER A 110 7.47 -22.49 3.21
CA SER A 110 8.72 -22.24 3.93
C SER A 110 8.53 -22.40 5.44
N GLY A 111 9.36 -23.27 6.03
CA GLY A 111 9.31 -23.63 7.45
C GLY A 111 8.67 -25.00 7.70
N PRO A 112 8.69 -25.49 8.96
CA PRO A 112 8.09 -26.76 9.36
C PRO A 112 6.56 -26.74 9.18
N THR A 113 5.97 -27.93 8.97
CA THR A 113 4.59 -28.15 8.51
C THR A 113 3.51 -27.47 9.36
N ASP A 114 3.78 -27.22 10.65
CA ASP A 114 2.86 -26.65 11.64
C ASP A 114 2.81 -25.11 11.65
N ARG A 115 3.79 -24.43 11.03
CA ARG A 115 3.88 -22.95 10.97
C ARG A 115 4.34 -22.43 9.62
N ALA A 116 4.13 -23.21 8.57
CA ALA A 116 4.73 -22.91 7.28
C ALA A 116 4.09 -21.67 6.64
N GLY A 117 4.92 -20.68 6.31
CA GLY A 117 4.52 -19.52 5.53
C GLY A 117 4.69 -19.78 4.04
N LEU A 118 4.00 -19.01 3.21
CA LEU A 118 4.19 -19.03 1.77
C LEU A 118 5.23 -17.98 1.37
N ARG A 119 6.13 -18.35 0.46
CA ARG A 119 7.07 -17.45 -0.22
C ARG A 119 6.94 -17.61 -1.73
N LEU A 120 7.35 -16.59 -2.46
CA LEU A 120 7.50 -16.70 -3.90
C LEU A 120 8.69 -17.61 -4.21
N THR A 121 8.51 -18.50 -5.18
CA THR A 121 9.64 -19.12 -5.85
C THR A 121 10.30 -18.09 -6.74
N GLU A 122 11.45 -18.41 -7.33
CA GLU A 122 12.04 -17.54 -8.35
C GLU A 122 11.10 -17.26 -9.52
N PHE A 123 10.32 -18.25 -9.94
CA PHE A 123 9.33 -18.07 -10.98
C PHE A 123 8.16 -17.17 -10.53
N GLY A 124 7.74 -17.29 -9.28
CA GLY A 124 6.79 -16.38 -8.65
C GLY A 124 7.30 -14.94 -8.59
N GLU A 125 8.58 -14.75 -8.28
CA GLU A 125 9.22 -13.44 -8.24
C GLU A 125 9.26 -12.78 -9.61
N ASP A 126 9.61 -13.53 -10.66
CA ASP A 126 9.61 -13.01 -12.03
C ASP A 126 8.20 -12.56 -12.44
N ALA A 127 7.19 -13.39 -12.18
CA ALA A 127 5.79 -13.06 -12.45
C ALA A 127 5.28 -11.88 -11.61
N ALA A 128 5.75 -11.73 -10.37
CA ALA A 128 5.35 -10.64 -9.48
C ALA A 128 6.09 -9.33 -9.76
N THR A 129 7.22 -9.36 -10.47
CA THR A 129 8.06 -8.20 -10.75
C THR A 129 7.35 -7.18 -11.64
N GLU A 130 6.61 -7.67 -12.63
CA GLU A 130 5.88 -6.87 -13.63
C GLU A 130 4.53 -6.34 -13.12
N ILE A 131 4.11 -6.75 -11.92
CA ILE A 131 2.82 -6.37 -11.36
C ILE A 131 2.92 -5.01 -10.68
N ASN A 132 2.15 -4.04 -11.15
CA ASN A 132 1.94 -2.77 -10.47
C ASN A 132 0.58 -2.79 -9.73
N ALA A 133 0.60 -2.41 -8.45
CA ALA A 133 -0.61 -2.33 -7.62
C ALA A 133 -1.67 -1.40 -8.21
N ASP A 134 -1.25 -0.31 -8.86
CA ASP A 134 -2.19 0.66 -9.44
C ASP A 134 -2.86 0.14 -10.72
N ASP A 135 -2.24 -0.81 -11.43
CA ASP A 135 -2.84 -1.48 -12.58
C ASP A 135 -3.86 -2.56 -12.16
N LEU A 136 -3.68 -3.12 -10.95
CA LEU A 136 -4.58 -4.12 -10.36
C LEU A 136 -5.71 -3.51 -9.55
N ARG A 137 -5.57 -2.27 -9.09
CA ARG A 137 -6.69 -1.55 -8.49
C ARG A 137 -7.77 -1.42 -9.56
N PRO A 138 -9.04 -1.77 -9.26
CA PRO A 138 -10.12 -1.35 -10.14
C PRO A 138 -9.95 0.16 -10.31
N ARG A 139 -9.73 0.61 -11.55
CA ARG A 139 -9.36 2.00 -11.87
C ARG A 139 -10.15 2.95 -10.97
N LYS A 140 -9.43 3.54 -10.01
CA LYS A 140 -9.89 4.74 -9.32
C LYS A 140 -10.05 5.74 -10.45
N THR A 141 -11.28 5.97 -10.90
CA THR A 141 -11.59 6.93 -11.95
C THR A 141 -10.84 8.21 -11.60
N GLU A 142 -9.80 8.52 -12.36
CA GLU A 142 -9.09 9.78 -12.19
C GLU A 142 -10.15 10.87 -12.23
N GLN A 143 -10.15 11.67 -11.17
CA GLN A 143 -11.14 12.67 -10.86
C GLN A 143 -11.19 13.70 -11.98
N ARG A 144 -12.01 13.46 -13.00
CA ARG A 144 -12.73 14.54 -13.65
C ARG A 144 -13.84 14.93 -12.69
N SER A 145 -13.53 15.78 -11.73
CA SER A 145 -14.57 16.60 -11.12
C SER A 145 -15.20 17.42 -12.25
N VAL A 146 -16.31 16.95 -12.79
CA VAL A 146 -17.09 17.74 -13.75
C VAL A 146 -17.58 18.95 -12.97
N ALA A 147 -17.39 20.17 -13.50
CA ALA A 147 -18.07 21.35 -12.95
C ALA A 147 -19.56 21.00 -12.86
N ALA A 148 -20.12 21.00 -11.64
CA ALA A 148 -21.32 20.24 -11.33
C ALA A 148 -22.55 20.80 -12.05
N SER A 149 -22.81 20.32 -13.27
CA SER A 149 -24.09 20.51 -13.93
C SER A 149 -25.17 19.80 -13.11
N SER A 150 -26.38 20.35 -13.13
CA SER A 150 -27.51 19.76 -12.38
C SER A 150 -27.76 18.29 -12.77
N GLU A 151 -27.53 17.92 -14.04
CA GLU A 151 -27.62 16.55 -14.51
C GLU A 151 -26.50 15.64 -13.98
N ALA A 152 -25.27 16.14 -13.84
CA ALA A 152 -24.17 15.37 -13.26
C ALA A 152 -24.42 15.03 -11.79
N ILE A 153 -24.94 16.00 -11.02
CA ILE A 153 -25.34 15.77 -9.62
C ILE A 153 -26.45 14.72 -9.54
N ARG A 154 -27.46 14.83 -10.41
CA ARG A 154 -28.59 13.89 -10.46
C ARG A 154 -28.14 12.47 -10.77
N LEU A 155 -27.31 12.29 -11.80
CA LEU A 155 -26.82 10.96 -12.13
C LEU A 155 -25.98 10.38 -10.98
N ALA A 156 -25.07 11.16 -10.40
CA ALA A 156 -24.23 10.69 -9.31
C ALA A 156 -25.07 10.29 -8.08
N ALA A 157 -26.12 11.06 -7.77
CA ALA A 157 -27.07 10.74 -6.71
C ALA A 157 -27.85 9.44 -6.96
N LEU A 158 -28.39 9.25 -8.16
CA LEU A 158 -29.13 8.03 -8.52
C LEU A 158 -28.22 6.79 -8.38
N ARG A 159 -27.01 6.87 -8.94
CA ARG A 159 -26.01 5.80 -8.85
C ARG A 159 -25.56 5.53 -7.42
N CYS A 160 -25.42 6.56 -6.59
CA CYS A 160 -25.10 6.41 -5.18
C CYS A 160 -26.19 5.64 -4.43
N VAL A 161 -27.47 5.97 -4.64
CA VAL A 161 -28.59 5.30 -3.96
C VAL A 161 -28.74 3.85 -4.45
N ASP A 162 -28.46 3.58 -5.72
CA ASP A 162 -28.50 2.23 -6.31
C ASP A 162 -27.40 1.30 -5.76
N THR A 163 -26.19 1.83 -5.60
CA THR A 163 -24.99 1.03 -5.29
C THR A 163 -24.65 0.96 -3.81
N ILE A 164 -25.18 1.88 -2.99
CA ILE A 164 -24.81 1.92 -1.58
C ILE A 164 -25.36 0.71 -0.83
N ARG A 165 -24.45 0.00 -0.15
CA ARG A 165 -24.73 -1.29 0.49
C ARG A 165 -25.78 -1.23 1.61
N ARG A 166 -26.01 -0.05 2.18
CA ARG A 166 -27.05 0.20 3.19
C ARG A 166 -27.81 1.48 2.82
N PRO A 167 -29.15 1.51 2.89
CA PRO A 167 -29.92 2.71 2.64
C PRO A 167 -29.49 3.84 3.58
N VAL A 168 -29.36 5.05 3.03
CA VAL A 168 -28.93 6.23 3.76
C VAL A 168 -29.81 7.43 3.39
N GLY A 169 -29.97 8.36 4.33
CA GLY A 169 -30.70 9.60 4.09
C GLY A 169 -29.91 10.63 3.26
N MET A 170 -30.60 11.68 2.83
CA MET A 170 -30.07 12.76 1.98
C MET A 170 -28.73 13.34 2.44
N THR A 171 -28.59 13.66 3.73
CA THR A 171 -27.35 14.25 4.27
C THR A 171 -26.15 13.35 4.00
N LYS A 172 -26.33 12.04 4.17
CA LYS A 172 -25.28 11.05 3.98
C LYS A 172 -24.95 10.87 2.49
N VAL A 173 -25.95 10.89 1.61
CA VAL A 173 -25.71 10.88 0.15
C VAL A 173 -24.91 12.12 -0.26
N ALA A 174 -25.28 13.31 0.20
CA ALA A 174 -24.55 14.54 -0.10
C ALA A 174 -23.09 14.49 0.38
N GLU A 175 -22.83 13.91 1.55
CA GLU A 175 -21.47 13.69 2.07
C GLU A 175 -20.65 12.71 1.22
N VAL A 176 -21.26 11.65 0.69
CA VAL A 176 -20.58 10.72 -0.23
C VAL A 176 -20.22 11.42 -1.54
N LEU A 177 -21.18 12.10 -2.17
CA LEU A 177 -20.98 12.77 -3.46
C LEU A 177 -19.93 13.89 -3.40
N THR A 178 -19.86 14.61 -2.28
CA THR A 178 -18.89 15.70 -2.06
C THR A 178 -17.54 15.24 -1.48
N GLY A 179 -17.37 13.94 -1.20
CA GLY A 179 -16.08 13.38 -0.75
C GLY A 179 -15.74 13.70 0.72
N SER A 180 -16.74 13.70 1.59
CA SER A 180 -16.54 13.91 3.03
C SER A 180 -15.66 12.82 3.66
N LYS A 181 -14.78 13.19 4.60
CA LYS A 181 -13.92 12.25 5.36
C LYS A 181 -14.59 11.71 6.64
N ALA A 182 -15.92 11.74 6.72
CA ALA A 182 -16.64 11.31 7.92
C ALA A 182 -16.38 9.82 8.22
N ALA A 183 -16.17 9.48 9.51
CA ALA A 183 -15.80 8.12 9.92
C ALA A 183 -16.82 7.03 9.47
N TRP A 184 -18.09 7.40 9.31
CA TRP A 184 -19.12 6.46 8.86
C TRP A 184 -18.96 6.05 7.38
N ILE A 185 -18.35 6.89 6.54
CA ILE A 185 -18.13 6.64 5.11
C ILE A 185 -17.17 5.45 4.96
N ALA A 186 -16.01 5.52 5.61
CA ALA A 186 -15.05 4.42 5.67
C ALA A 186 -15.60 3.16 6.38
N ARG A 187 -16.55 3.34 7.31
CA ARG A 187 -17.22 2.23 8.01
C ARG A 187 -18.19 1.46 7.10
N LEU A 188 -18.88 2.16 6.20
CA LEU A 188 -19.79 1.55 5.22
C LEU A 188 -19.13 1.17 3.90
N GLY A 189 -17.84 1.50 3.72
CA GLY A 189 -17.13 1.30 2.45
C GLY A 189 -17.61 2.24 1.34
N ALA A 190 -18.24 3.36 1.71
CA ALA A 190 -18.75 4.33 0.74
C ALA A 190 -17.62 5.11 0.04
N ASP A 191 -16.43 5.12 0.63
CA ASP A 191 -15.17 5.64 0.04
C ASP A 191 -14.66 4.80 -1.15
N GLN A 192 -15.18 3.57 -1.31
CA GLN A 192 -14.84 2.67 -2.41
C GLN A 192 -15.83 2.77 -3.58
N LEU A 193 -16.92 3.54 -3.44
CA LEU A 193 -17.88 3.77 -4.51
C LEU A 193 -17.28 4.69 -5.56
N ASP A 194 -17.58 4.45 -6.82
CA ASP A 194 -17.09 5.26 -7.93
C ASP A 194 -17.69 6.68 -7.94
N VAL A 195 -18.86 6.85 -7.29
CA VAL A 195 -19.53 8.15 -7.10
C VAL A 195 -18.94 8.98 -5.95
N TYR A 196 -18.06 8.42 -5.11
CA TYR A 196 -17.50 9.12 -3.95
C TYR A 196 -16.61 10.29 -4.38
N GLY A 197 -16.95 11.50 -3.92
CA GLY A 197 -16.25 12.72 -4.30
C GLY A 197 -16.33 13.06 -5.79
N SER A 198 -17.30 12.50 -6.52
CA SER A 198 -17.47 12.74 -7.96
C SER A 198 -18.05 14.12 -8.27
N VAL A 199 -18.65 14.80 -7.28
CA VAL A 199 -19.32 16.09 -7.44
C VAL A 199 -18.49 17.21 -6.79
N SER A 200 -17.96 18.12 -7.62
CA SER A 200 -17.35 19.36 -7.14
C SER A 200 -18.40 20.46 -7.00
N ALA A 201 -19.20 20.38 -5.94
CA ALA A 201 -20.20 21.38 -5.56
C ALA A 201 -20.25 21.57 -4.04
N LYS A 202 -20.80 22.69 -3.58
CA LYS A 202 -21.15 22.89 -2.17
C LYS A 202 -22.23 21.88 -1.75
N ARG A 203 -22.20 21.43 -0.48
CA ARG A 203 -23.17 20.44 0.03
C ARG A 203 -24.61 20.93 -0.12
N GLU A 204 -24.83 22.23 0.01
CA GLU A 204 -26.14 22.86 -0.14
C GLU A 204 -26.68 22.67 -1.56
N ALA A 205 -25.85 22.83 -2.59
CA ALA A 205 -26.25 22.64 -3.98
C ALA A 205 -26.64 21.17 -4.28
N VAL A 206 -25.91 20.22 -3.69
CA VAL A 206 -26.24 18.78 -3.80
C VAL A 206 -27.57 18.48 -3.10
N ARG A 207 -27.82 19.08 -1.94
CA ARG A 207 -29.10 18.94 -1.23
C ARG A 207 -30.26 19.52 -2.04
N THR A 208 -30.10 20.70 -2.63
CA THR A 208 -31.11 21.30 -3.52
C THR A 208 -31.44 20.39 -4.70
N ALA A 209 -30.44 19.75 -5.31
CA ALA A 209 -30.67 18.77 -6.37
C ALA A 209 -31.43 17.53 -5.88
N LEU A 210 -31.10 17.01 -4.70
CA LEU A 210 -31.82 15.88 -4.08
C LEU A 210 -33.27 16.24 -3.75
N ASP A 211 -33.54 17.47 -3.27
CA ASP A 211 -34.89 17.96 -3.00
C ASP A 211 -35.73 18.07 -4.28
N ALA A 212 -35.12 18.52 -5.38
CA ALA A 212 -35.76 18.53 -6.69
C ALA A 212 -36.10 17.11 -7.16
N MET A 213 -35.18 16.14 -7.00
CA MET A 213 -35.41 14.74 -7.36
C MET A 213 -36.53 14.08 -6.54
N LEU A 214 -36.69 14.44 -5.27
CA LEU A 214 -37.82 14.02 -4.43
C LEU A 214 -39.14 14.61 -4.93
N SER A 215 -39.12 15.89 -5.32
CA SER A 215 -40.28 16.59 -5.89
C SER A 215 -40.70 16.01 -7.25
N GLU A 216 -39.71 15.63 -8.08
CA GLU A 216 -39.87 14.97 -9.38
C GLU A 216 -40.22 13.47 -9.25
N LYS A 217 -40.29 12.91 -8.04
CA LYS A 217 -40.55 11.49 -7.75
C LYS A 217 -39.54 10.52 -8.35
N LEU A 218 -38.29 10.96 -8.57
CA LEU A 218 -37.18 10.10 -8.96
C LEU A 218 -36.63 9.32 -7.76
N LEU A 219 -36.66 9.97 -6.59
CA LEU A 219 -36.36 9.38 -5.30
C LEU A 219 -37.61 9.45 -4.42
N TYR A 220 -37.68 8.58 -3.42
CA TYR A 220 -38.61 8.74 -2.32
C TYR A 220 -37.89 8.54 -0.99
N THR A 221 -38.44 9.14 0.06
CA THR A 221 -37.93 8.96 1.41
C THR A 221 -38.80 7.93 2.12
N ASP A 222 -38.23 6.77 2.43
CA ASP A 222 -38.88 5.80 3.29
C ASP A 222 -38.76 6.26 4.77
N LYS A 223 -39.91 6.41 5.42
CA LYS A 223 -40.05 6.79 6.83
C LYS A 223 -40.36 5.58 7.73
N SER A 224 -40.40 4.37 7.18
CA SER A 224 -40.65 3.13 7.92
C SER A 224 -39.46 2.73 8.81
N ALA A 225 -38.26 3.16 8.45
CA ALA A 225 -37.03 2.94 9.20
C ALA A 225 -36.87 3.93 10.36
N GLU A 226 -36.04 3.56 11.35
CA GLU A 226 -35.67 4.39 12.50
C GLU A 226 -35.13 5.78 12.10
N TYR A 227 -34.56 5.90 10.90
CA TYR A 227 -34.14 7.15 10.29
C TYR A 227 -34.61 7.23 8.83
N PRO A 228 -34.99 8.41 8.31
CA PRO A 228 -35.43 8.55 6.92
C PRO A 228 -34.33 8.18 5.93
N VAL A 229 -34.60 7.20 5.05
CA VAL A 229 -33.67 6.71 4.03
C VAL A 229 -34.17 7.03 2.62
N LEU A 230 -33.24 7.23 1.68
CA LEU A 230 -33.57 7.46 0.28
C LEU A 230 -33.62 6.13 -0.48
N GLU A 231 -34.63 5.99 -1.33
CA GLU A 231 -34.79 4.86 -2.24
C GLU A 231 -35.18 5.30 -3.66
N LEU A 232 -34.84 4.45 -4.63
CA LEU A 232 -35.09 4.69 -6.05
C LEU A 232 -36.50 4.25 -6.46
N THR A 233 -37.22 5.15 -7.11
CA THR A 233 -38.47 4.81 -7.79
C THR A 233 -38.18 4.19 -9.16
N GLN A 234 -39.22 3.65 -9.80
CA GLN A 234 -39.11 3.20 -11.19
C GLN A 234 -38.77 4.34 -12.15
N ALA A 235 -39.29 5.55 -11.89
CA ALA A 235 -38.94 6.75 -12.66
C ALA A 235 -37.46 7.13 -12.45
N GLY A 236 -36.95 7.03 -11.22
CA GLY A 236 -35.53 7.24 -10.93
C GLY A 236 -34.60 6.29 -11.66
N ARG A 237 -34.96 4.99 -11.76
CA ARG A 237 -34.19 4.00 -12.54
C ARG A 237 -34.19 4.32 -14.04
N ALA A 238 -35.35 4.74 -14.58
CA ALA A 238 -35.45 5.13 -15.99
C ALA A 238 -34.60 6.39 -16.30
N GLU A 239 -34.64 7.39 -15.42
CA GLU A 239 -33.84 8.60 -15.58
C GLU A 239 -32.33 8.32 -15.44
N MET A 240 -31.95 7.42 -14.52
CA MET A 240 -30.56 6.97 -14.41
C MET A 240 -30.08 6.33 -15.71
N ALA A 241 -30.88 5.44 -16.31
CA ALA A 241 -30.56 4.81 -17.59
C ALA A 241 -30.45 5.84 -18.72
N ARG A 242 -31.36 6.83 -18.77
CA ARG A 242 -31.31 7.94 -19.76
C ARG A 242 -30.03 8.76 -19.64
N LEU A 243 -29.67 9.18 -18.42
CA LEU A 243 -28.48 9.98 -18.15
C LEU A 243 -27.18 9.20 -18.44
N MET A 244 -27.14 7.91 -18.13
CA MET A 244 -26.02 7.04 -18.48
C MET A 244 -25.84 6.91 -20.00
N ALA A 245 -26.94 6.69 -20.72
CA ALA A 245 -26.93 6.60 -22.19
C ALA A 245 -26.45 7.92 -22.83
N ALA A 246 -26.86 9.06 -22.27
CA ALA A 246 -26.43 10.38 -22.72
C ALA A 246 -24.92 10.64 -22.52
N GLN A 247 -24.29 10.06 -21.49
CA GLN A 247 -22.84 10.18 -21.28
C GLN A 247 -22.01 9.29 -22.20
N THR A 248 -22.55 8.15 -22.62
CA THR A 248 -21.89 7.24 -23.57
C THR A 248 -22.02 7.68 -25.02
N ALA A 249 -22.99 8.53 -25.33
CA ALA A 249 -23.17 9.14 -26.64
C ALA A 249 -22.20 10.32 -26.83
N THR A 250 -20.90 10.03 -27.02
CA THR A 250 -20.00 10.98 -27.68
C THR A 250 -20.40 11.04 -29.17
N PRO A 251 -20.52 12.22 -29.80
CA PRO A 251 -21.03 12.31 -31.16
C PRO A 251 -20.02 11.63 -32.11
N LEU A 252 -20.44 10.51 -32.71
CA LEU A 252 -19.91 10.13 -34.01
C LEU A 252 -20.16 11.31 -34.94
N GLY A 253 -19.11 11.69 -35.67
CA GLY A 253 -19.07 12.88 -36.50
C GLY A 253 -20.31 13.03 -37.36
N GLN A 254 -20.65 14.29 -37.63
CA GLN A 254 -21.50 14.66 -38.75
C GLN A 254 -20.93 14.02 -40.02
N GLU A 255 -21.49 12.88 -40.42
CA GLU A 255 -21.47 12.45 -41.80
C GLU A 255 -22.79 12.92 -42.43
N CYS A 256 -22.62 13.95 -43.26
CA CYS A 256 -23.33 14.24 -44.49
C CYS A 256 -24.84 13.97 -44.53
N SER A 257 -25.60 15.07 -44.58
CA SER A 257 -26.85 15.14 -45.32
C SER A 257 -26.68 14.51 -46.72
N PRO A 258 -27.70 13.80 -47.25
CA PRO A 258 -27.65 13.29 -48.61
C PRO A 258 -27.78 14.45 -49.61
N PRO A 259 -26.93 14.55 -50.64
CA PRO A 259 -27.18 15.49 -51.72
C PRO A 259 -28.20 14.90 -52.69
N VAL A 260 -29.22 15.71 -52.96
CA VAL A 260 -30.18 15.57 -54.05
C VAL A 260 -29.44 15.65 -55.39
N ALA A 261 -29.90 14.83 -56.33
CA ALA A 261 -29.42 14.79 -57.71
C ALA A 261 -29.57 16.13 -58.44
N ASP A 262 -28.55 16.52 -59.20
CA ASP A 262 -28.68 17.00 -60.57
C ASP A 262 -27.30 17.02 -61.28
N GLN A 263 -27.33 16.75 -62.59
CA GLN A 263 -26.20 16.52 -63.52
C GLN A 263 -25.54 17.85 -64.01
N PRO A 264 -24.72 17.87 -65.08
CA PRO A 264 -23.36 17.33 -65.22
C PRO A 264 -22.31 18.42 -65.59
N ALA A 265 -21.05 17.98 -65.68
CA ALA A 265 -19.84 18.77 -65.88
C ALA A 265 -19.68 19.45 -67.27
N GLU A 266 -19.03 20.62 -67.28
CA GLU A 266 -18.39 21.19 -68.47
C GLU A 266 -17.06 21.91 -68.12
N MET A 267 -15.98 21.36 -68.69
CA MET A 267 -14.75 21.97 -69.24
C MET A 267 -14.08 23.22 -68.62
N ALA A 268 -12.76 23.08 -68.41
CA ALA A 268 -11.67 23.87 -69.05
C ALA A 268 -10.64 24.58 -68.14
N LYS A 269 -9.39 24.14 -68.34
CA LYS A 269 -8.16 24.92 -68.63
C LYS A 269 -7.41 25.66 -67.51
N ASN A 270 -6.13 25.27 -67.47
CA ASN A 270 -4.90 26.08 -67.45
C ASN A 270 -4.50 26.87 -66.21
N GLY A 271 -3.21 26.73 -65.86
CA GLY A 271 -2.39 27.89 -65.47
C GLY A 271 -1.53 27.73 -64.22
N GLN A 272 -0.37 27.09 -64.36
CA GLN A 272 0.87 27.44 -63.63
C GLN A 272 1.38 28.84 -64.09
N PRO A 273 2.47 29.44 -63.55
CA PRO A 273 3.17 29.34 -62.25
C PRO A 273 3.66 30.75 -61.73
N LYS A 274 4.67 30.77 -60.83
CA LYS A 274 5.60 31.86 -60.42
C LYS A 274 5.09 32.76 -59.28
N GLY A 275 5.83 33.05 -58.20
CA GLY A 275 7.28 33.12 -57.99
C GLY A 275 7.66 34.58 -57.79
N CYS A 276 8.11 34.97 -56.58
CA CYS A 276 9.05 36.08 -56.28
C CYS A 276 9.03 36.44 -54.77
N THR A 277 10.16 36.23 -54.10
CA THR A 277 10.72 37.12 -53.07
C THR A 277 11.44 38.30 -53.78
N PRO A 278 12.02 39.36 -53.13
CA PRO A 278 12.44 39.51 -51.73
C PRO A 278 12.28 40.95 -51.13
N GLU A 279 12.94 41.18 -49.97
CA GLU A 279 13.35 42.47 -49.35
C GLU A 279 12.23 43.33 -48.71
N GLY A 280 12.34 43.92 -47.52
CA GLY A 280 13.40 44.05 -46.51
C GLY A 280 13.05 45.21 -45.56
N GLN A 281 13.66 45.22 -44.38
CA GLN A 281 13.85 46.35 -43.43
C GLN A 281 12.80 46.61 -42.33
N GLY A 282 13.31 46.76 -41.10
CA GLY A 282 12.67 47.51 -40.01
C GLY A 282 12.82 46.90 -38.61
N ALA A 283 14.00 47.02 -37.99
CA ALA A 283 14.26 46.62 -36.61
C ALA A 283 13.87 47.71 -35.59
N TRP A 284 13.34 47.30 -34.42
CA TRP A 284 13.51 47.96 -33.11
C TRP A 284 13.64 46.86 -32.02
N PRO A 285 14.46 47.07 -30.98
CA PRO A 285 14.96 45.99 -30.11
C PRO A 285 14.00 45.71 -28.94
N ALA A 286 13.87 44.42 -28.59
CA ALA A 286 13.22 44.00 -27.35
C ALA A 286 14.27 43.28 -26.48
N ASP A 287 14.25 43.61 -25.19
CA ASP A 287 15.16 43.13 -24.15
C ASP A 287 15.28 41.60 -24.08
N PRO A 288 16.44 41.06 -23.66
CA PRO A 288 16.65 39.62 -23.58
C PRO A 288 15.78 39.00 -22.49
N ALA A 289 14.90 38.10 -22.90
CA ALA A 289 14.18 37.19 -22.02
C ALA A 289 15.18 36.33 -21.20
N PRO A 290 14.92 36.07 -19.92
CA PRO A 290 15.83 35.32 -19.06
C PRO A 290 16.03 33.89 -19.57
N ALA A 291 17.30 33.47 -19.57
CA ALA A 291 17.75 32.16 -20.00
C ALA A 291 17.00 31.03 -19.28
N GLN A 292 16.46 30.09 -20.05
CA GLN A 292 15.96 28.83 -19.52
C GLN A 292 17.13 28.01 -18.96
N PRO A 293 17.02 27.43 -17.76
CA PRO A 293 18.04 26.53 -17.24
C PRO A 293 18.08 25.25 -18.08
N THR A 294 19.26 24.94 -18.60
CA THR A 294 19.59 23.68 -19.27
C THR A 294 19.26 22.48 -18.37
N PRO A 295 18.74 21.36 -18.91
CA PRO A 295 18.45 20.17 -18.12
C PRO A 295 19.77 19.54 -17.68
N ALA A 296 20.12 19.74 -16.41
CA ALA A 296 21.18 18.99 -15.75
C ALA A 296 20.82 17.51 -15.70
N ASP A 297 21.84 16.68 -15.91
CA ASP A 297 21.82 15.23 -16.03
C ASP A 297 20.84 14.52 -15.10
N LYS A 298 19.81 13.90 -15.69
CA LYS A 298 19.07 12.82 -15.03
C LYS A 298 19.95 11.57 -15.06
N PRO A 299 20.25 10.93 -13.92
CA PRO A 299 20.96 9.66 -13.93
C PRO A 299 20.11 8.61 -14.66
N THR A 300 20.55 8.25 -15.86
CA THR A 300 19.95 7.21 -16.70
C THR A 300 20.59 5.88 -16.31
N GLY A 301 19.96 5.20 -15.35
CA GLY A 301 20.26 3.83 -14.97
C GLY A 301 19.11 3.30 -14.11
N PRO A 302 18.74 2.01 -14.22
CA PRO A 302 17.74 1.43 -13.33
C PRO A 302 18.24 1.61 -11.89
N GLN A 303 17.52 2.39 -11.08
CA GLN A 303 17.86 2.54 -9.67
C GLN A 303 17.85 1.14 -9.02
N PRO A 304 18.83 0.83 -8.16
CA PRO A 304 18.91 -0.47 -7.53
C PRO A 304 17.62 -0.71 -6.74
N ARG A 305 16.98 -1.85 -7.02
CA ARG A 305 15.76 -2.32 -6.35
C ARG A 305 15.97 -2.26 -4.84
N LEU A 306 15.14 -1.50 -4.11
CA LEU A 306 15.25 -1.39 -2.65
C LEU A 306 14.94 -2.76 -2.01
N ASN A 307 15.98 -3.49 -1.62
CA ASN A 307 15.81 -4.69 -0.80
C ASN A 307 15.49 -4.21 0.63
N LEU A 308 14.23 -4.32 1.05
CA LEU A 308 13.77 -3.84 2.36
C LEU A 308 14.54 -4.45 3.54
N ALA A 309 15.00 -5.71 3.40
CA ALA A 309 15.88 -6.33 4.37
C ALA A 309 17.28 -5.71 4.35
N HIS A 310 17.81 -5.33 3.19
CA HIS A 310 19.08 -4.61 3.11
C HIS A 310 18.95 -3.19 3.67
N GLU A 311 17.86 -2.49 3.36
CA GLU A 311 17.54 -1.16 3.89
C GLU A 311 17.43 -1.17 5.41
N LEU A 312 16.74 -2.17 5.98
CA LEU A 312 16.68 -2.35 7.43
C LEU A 312 18.05 -2.59 8.05
N ALA A 313 18.88 -3.44 7.42
CA ALA A 313 20.25 -3.68 7.89
C ALA A 313 21.06 -2.38 7.88
N GLN A 314 21.03 -1.64 6.77
CA GLN A 314 21.73 -0.36 6.65
C GLN A 314 21.27 0.67 7.68
N ARG A 315 19.96 0.76 7.93
CA ARG A 315 19.41 1.69 8.94
C ARG A 315 19.81 1.30 10.36
N ILE A 316 19.83 0.01 10.68
CA ILE A 316 20.32 -0.47 11.97
C ILE A 316 21.81 -0.19 12.11
N ASP A 317 22.62 -0.50 11.10
CA ASP A 317 24.06 -0.21 11.13
C ASP A 317 24.32 1.29 11.30
N LEU A 318 23.58 2.13 10.58
CA LEU A 318 23.66 3.57 10.73
C LEU A 318 23.22 4.02 12.14
N LEU A 319 22.13 3.48 12.68
CA LEU A 319 21.65 3.78 14.03
C LEU A 319 22.72 3.49 15.10
N LEU A 320 23.40 2.34 14.98
CA LEU A 320 24.38 1.88 15.96
C LEU A 320 25.70 2.67 15.89
N THR A 321 26.10 3.09 14.70
CA THR A 321 27.41 3.72 14.45
C THR A 321 27.36 5.25 14.48
N CYS A 322 26.22 5.88 14.18
CA CYS A 322 26.11 7.35 14.13
C CYS A 322 26.12 8.02 15.52
N ASP A 323 26.18 9.35 15.53
CA ASP A 323 26.10 10.18 16.73
C ASP A 323 24.72 10.10 17.42
N ARG A 324 24.60 10.74 18.59
CA ARG A 324 23.39 10.64 19.41
C ARG A 324 22.19 11.35 18.77
N GLU A 325 22.41 12.48 18.13
CA GLU A 325 21.34 13.31 17.58
C GLU A 325 20.78 12.67 16.31
N ARG A 326 21.66 12.20 15.43
CA ARG A 326 21.28 11.48 14.22
C ARG A 326 20.56 10.17 14.53
N ALA A 327 21.00 9.43 15.54
CA ALA A 327 20.32 8.19 15.94
C ALA A 327 18.88 8.43 16.41
N ARG A 328 18.60 9.54 17.12
CA ARG A 328 17.23 9.89 17.53
C ARG A 328 16.33 10.13 16.33
N GLY A 329 16.83 10.82 15.30
CA GLY A 329 16.08 11.03 14.06
C GLY A 329 15.78 9.75 13.28
N LEU A 330 16.63 8.72 13.40
CA LEU A 330 16.44 7.44 12.71
C LEU A 330 15.39 6.52 13.37
N VAL A 331 15.07 6.74 14.65
CA VAL A 331 14.08 5.92 15.39
C VAL A 331 12.71 5.94 14.69
N GLU A 332 12.22 7.10 14.28
CA GLU A 332 10.91 7.21 13.62
C GLU A 332 10.87 6.47 12.28
N GLY A 333 11.96 6.51 11.51
CA GLY A 333 12.08 5.73 10.27
C GLY A 333 12.19 4.22 10.50
N LEU A 334 12.59 3.79 11.69
CA LEU A 334 12.63 2.37 12.07
C LEU A 334 11.29 1.84 12.58
N ARG A 335 10.39 2.71 13.07
CA ARG A 335 9.03 2.31 13.49
C ARG A 335 8.19 1.71 12.34
N LEU A 336 8.60 1.95 11.09
CA LEU A 336 7.99 1.38 9.89
C LEU A 336 8.29 -0.12 9.72
N PHE A 337 9.25 -0.67 10.47
CA PHE A 337 9.63 -2.08 10.40
C PHE A 337 9.04 -2.87 11.57
N HIS A 338 8.78 -4.16 11.35
CA HIS A 338 8.14 -5.00 12.35
C HIS A 338 9.01 -5.10 13.62
N PRO A 339 8.46 -4.87 14.84
CA PRO A 339 9.20 -4.89 16.11
C PRO A 339 9.98 -6.18 16.36
N ARG A 340 9.47 -7.33 15.91
CA ARG A 340 10.16 -8.63 15.97
C ARG A 340 11.42 -8.70 15.10
N GLU A 341 11.37 -8.18 13.88
CA GLU A 341 12.50 -8.20 12.95
C GLU A 341 13.59 -7.23 13.44
N LEU A 342 13.18 -6.07 13.95
CA LEU A 342 14.06 -5.13 14.64
C LEU A 342 14.74 -5.81 15.83
N ALA A 343 13.98 -6.49 16.69
CA ALA A 343 14.54 -7.19 17.85
C ALA A 343 15.55 -8.26 17.43
N GLN A 344 15.24 -9.08 16.43
CA GLN A 344 16.14 -10.13 15.94
C GLN A 344 17.47 -9.55 15.41
N ARG A 345 17.40 -8.48 14.62
CA ARG A 345 18.60 -7.84 14.05
C ARG A 345 19.40 -7.06 15.07
N LEU A 346 18.73 -6.34 15.97
CA LEU A 346 19.39 -5.66 17.09
C LEU A 346 20.06 -6.67 18.00
N THR A 347 19.46 -7.85 18.23
CA THR A 347 20.09 -8.94 18.99
C THR A 347 21.33 -9.48 18.28
N ALA A 348 21.22 -9.78 16.98
CA ALA A 348 22.34 -10.27 16.19
C ALA A 348 23.50 -9.25 16.15
N ARG A 349 23.18 -7.96 16.01
CA ARG A 349 24.19 -6.89 16.06
C ARG A 349 24.77 -6.74 17.45
N TYR A 350 23.95 -6.75 18.51
CA TYR A 350 24.43 -6.71 19.89
C TYR A 350 25.45 -7.82 20.19
N ASP A 351 25.14 -9.06 19.79
CA ASP A 351 26.02 -10.22 19.99
C ASP A 351 27.32 -10.11 19.17
N ALA A 352 27.26 -9.49 17.98
CA ALA A 352 28.41 -9.30 17.09
C ALA A 352 29.21 -8.02 17.33
N SER A 353 28.70 -7.09 18.13
CA SER A 353 29.33 -5.79 18.38
C SER A 353 30.53 -5.94 19.31
N GLU A 354 31.66 -5.35 18.92
CA GLU A 354 32.87 -5.30 19.74
C GLU A 354 32.89 -4.08 20.66
N THR A 355 32.09 -3.05 20.35
CA THR A 355 32.09 -1.79 21.08
C THR A 355 30.95 -1.71 22.11
N MET A 356 31.28 -1.20 23.30
CA MET A 356 30.29 -0.88 24.34
C MET A 356 29.20 0.06 23.81
N ARG A 357 29.57 1.05 22.99
CA ARG A 357 28.65 2.04 22.44
C ARG A 357 27.56 1.42 21.56
N GLU A 358 27.93 0.50 20.67
CA GLU A 358 26.96 -0.19 19.81
C GLU A 358 26.04 -1.10 20.64
N ARG A 359 26.59 -1.82 21.63
CA ARG A 359 25.80 -2.65 22.56
C ARG A 359 24.78 -1.80 23.33
N ALA A 360 25.21 -0.68 23.91
CA ALA A 360 24.33 0.26 24.60
C ALA A 360 23.27 0.85 23.67
N ARG A 361 23.62 1.15 22.42
CA ARG A 361 22.68 1.69 21.43
C ARG A 361 21.64 0.65 21.00
N ALA A 362 22.04 -0.60 20.83
CA ALA A 362 21.13 -1.69 20.50
C ALA A 362 20.11 -1.93 21.62
N VAL A 363 20.56 -1.92 22.88
CA VAL A 363 19.69 -2.01 24.07
C VAL A 363 18.71 -0.84 24.13
N TRP A 364 19.20 0.39 23.94
CA TRP A 364 18.35 1.58 23.92
C TRP A 364 17.28 1.49 22.82
N ALA A 365 17.67 1.13 21.59
CA ALA A 365 16.77 1.00 20.45
C ALA A 365 15.74 -0.12 20.66
N ALA A 366 16.14 -1.23 21.28
CA ALA A 366 15.25 -2.34 21.60
C ALA A 366 14.13 -1.89 22.57
N GLY A 367 14.48 -1.12 23.61
CA GLY A 367 13.50 -0.57 24.54
C GLY A 367 12.52 0.44 23.92
N GLU A 368 12.95 1.18 22.89
CA GLU A 368 12.13 2.18 22.20
C GLU A 368 11.21 1.61 21.10
N LEU A 369 11.67 0.55 20.43
CA LEU A 369 11.08 0.09 19.17
C LEU A 369 10.46 -1.30 19.22
N CYS A 370 10.94 -2.19 20.11
CA CYS A 370 10.69 -3.61 19.95
C CYS A 370 9.55 -4.18 20.82
N GLY A 371 9.07 -3.42 21.81
CA GLY A 371 8.03 -3.86 22.72
C GLY A 371 8.36 -5.21 23.38
N GLU A 372 7.39 -6.13 23.41
CA GLU A 372 7.59 -7.47 24.00
C GLU A 372 8.69 -8.28 23.30
N HIS A 373 8.90 -8.06 21.99
CA HIS A 373 9.89 -8.81 21.23
C HIS A 373 11.32 -8.39 21.56
N GLY A 374 11.50 -7.18 22.11
CA GLY A 374 12.80 -6.69 22.58
C GLY A 374 13.23 -7.29 23.92
N LEU A 375 12.29 -7.82 24.72
CA LEU A 375 12.57 -8.27 26.09
C LEU A 375 13.65 -9.37 26.15
N GLY A 376 13.72 -10.26 25.15
CA GLY A 376 14.77 -11.29 25.11
C GLY A 376 16.19 -10.72 25.03
N LEU A 377 16.39 -9.68 24.23
CA LEU A 377 17.66 -8.94 24.16
C LEU A 377 17.94 -8.21 25.47
N LEU A 378 16.93 -7.54 26.03
CA LEU A 378 17.10 -6.78 27.26
C LEU A 378 17.45 -7.68 28.44
N ILE A 379 16.74 -8.81 28.61
CA ILE A 379 17.05 -9.81 29.64
C ILE A 379 18.49 -10.31 29.48
N ARG A 380 18.92 -10.62 28.24
CA ARG A 380 20.30 -11.00 27.97
C ARG A 380 21.30 -9.90 28.38
N ALA A 381 21.02 -8.66 28.03
CA ALA A 381 21.92 -7.53 28.26
C ALA A 381 22.11 -7.19 29.76
N THR A 382 21.25 -7.70 30.64
CA THR A 382 21.46 -7.60 32.11
C THR A 382 22.73 -8.31 32.58
N ARG A 383 23.27 -9.24 31.78
CA ARG A 383 24.48 -10.00 32.07
C ARG A 383 25.73 -9.46 31.37
N SER A 384 25.66 -8.29 30.74
CA SER A 384 26.83 -7.65 30.13
C SER A 384 27.88 -7.30 31.19
N ASP A 385 29.16 -7.43 30.84
CA ASP A 385 30.26 -7.01 31.70
C ASP A 385 30.35 -5.47 31.84
N GLU A 386 29.75 -4.72 30.91
CA GLU A 386 29.73 -3.25 30.91
C GLU A 386 28.60 -2.67 31.76
N SER A 387 28.96 -1.89 32.78
CA SER A 387 27.97 -1.20 33.65
C SER A 387 27.04 -0.27 32.87
N ASP A 388 27.55 0.45 31.86
CA ASP A 388 26.73 1.35 31.03
C ASP A 388 25.66 0.61 30.23
N VAL A 389 25.98 -0.60 29.73
CA VAL A 389 25.01 -1.43 29.01
C VAL A 389 23.95 -1.94 29.97
N ARG A 390 24.31 -2.40 31.17
CA ARG A 390 23.36 -2.84 32.20
C ARG A 390 22.47 -1.68 32.68
N LYS A 391 23.01 -0.47 32.83
CA LYS A 391 22.27 0.75 33.16
C LYS A 391 21.21 1.08 32.10
N HIS A 392 21.60 1.11 30.83
CA HIS A 392 20.66 1.33 29.73
C HIS A 392 19.61 0.22 29.64
N THR A 393 20.00 -1.01 29.98
CA THR A 393 19.11 -2.17 30.03
C THR A 393 18.03 -2.00 31.09
N ALA A 394 18.39 -1.58 32.31
CA ALA A 394 17.42 -1.33 33.39
C ALA A 394 16.31 -0.36 32.94
N LEU A 395 16.71 0.79 32.38
CA LEU A 395 15.78 1.80 31.86
C LEU A 395 14.95 1.30 30.67
N ALA A 396 15.51 0.45 29.82
CA ALA A 396 14.83 -0.10 28.66
C ALA A 396 13.77 -1.14 29.08
N ILE A 397 14.09 -2.02 30.03
CA ILE A 397 13.14 -3.00 30.58
C ILE A 397 11.98 -2.27 31.25
N GLY A 398 12.26 -1.26 32.10
CA GLY A 398 11.21 -0.46 32.74
C GLY A 398 10.23 0.16 31.74
N ARG A 399 10.76 0.80 30.69
CA ARG A 399 9.94 1.37 29.59
C ARG A 399 9.10 0.30 28.89
N SER A 400 9.70 -0.84 28.53
CA SER A 400 8.99 -1.92 27.85
C SER A 400 7.91 -2.55 28.73
N LEU A 401 8.17 -2.80 30.01
CA LEU A 401 7.18 -3.33 30.96
C LEU A 401 6.01 -2.35 31.16
N ASN A 402 6.30 -1.04 31.28
CA ASN A 402 5.25 -0.03 31.44
C ASN A 402 4.34 0.02 30.19
N ALA A 403 4.93 -0.04 29.00
CA ALA A 403 4.18 -0.10 27.75
C ALA A 403 3.31 -1.36 27.63
N LEU A 404 3.72 -2.47 28.25
CA LEU A 404 3.07 -3.77 28.19
C LEU A 404 2.15 -4.08 29.39
N ARG A 405 1.92 -3.13 30.30
CA ARG A 405 1.12 -3.33 31.54
C ARG A 405 -0.30 -3.88 31.32
N HIS A 406 -0.83 -3.75 30.11
CA HIS A 406 -2.18 -4.19 29.72
C HIS A 406 -2.17 -5.37 28.71
N ALA A 407 -1.00 -5.92 28.38
CA ALA A 407 -0.82 -6.99 27.40
C ALA A 407 -0.73 -8.38 28.07
N PRO A 408 -1.12 -9.47 27.38
CA PRO A 408 -1.10 -10.83 27.96
C PRO A 408 0.34 -11.35 28.24
N PRO A 409 0.54 -12.24 29.23
CA PRO A 409 1.75 -12.26 30.04
C PRO A 409 2.71 -13.42 29.71
N THR A 410 3.24 -13.52 28.49
CA THR A 410 4.14 -14.65 28.17
C THR A 410 5.61 -14.41 28.54
N VAL A 411 6.10 -13.16 28.63
CA VAL A 411 7.52 -12.84 28.93
C VAL A 411 7.70 -11.76 30.01
N LEU A 412 6.62 -11.20 30.54
CA LEU A 412 6.65 -10.12 31.54
C LEU A 412 7.29 -10.54 32.88
N PRO A 413 6.99 -11.74 33.44
CA PRO A 413 7.56 -12.13 34.73
C PRO A 413 9.08 -12.30 34.70
N GLU A 414 9.63 -12.82 33.60
CA GLU A 414 11.07 -13.01 33.43
C GLU A 414 11.80 -11.67 33.30
N ALA A 415 11.23 -10.73 32.55
CA ALA A 415 11.78 -9.37 32.42
C ALA A 415 11.72 -8.61 33.75
N GLU A 416 10.63 -8.74 34.50
CA GLU A 416 10.51 -8.14 35.83
C GLU A 416 11.51 -8.74 36.83
N ALA A 417 11.69 -10.07 36.80
CA ALA A 417 12.70 -10.74 37.61
C ALA A 417 14.13 -10.30 37.25
N ALA A 418 14.42 -10.16 35.96
CA ALA A 418 15.71 -9.67 35.48
C ALA A 418 15.97 -8.21 35.95
N LEU A 419 14.97 -7.34 35.88
CA LEU A 419 15.05 -5.97 36.39
C LEU A 419 15.25 -5.92 37.90
N LYS A 420 14.53 -6.75 38.66
CA LYS A 420 14.72 -6.90 40.12
C LYS A 420 16.12 -7.40 40.46
N GLY A 421 16.69 -8.30 39.64
CA GLY A 421 18.06 -8.78 39.81
C GLY A 421 19.11 -7.67 39.75
N LEU A 422 18.89 -6.63 38.94
CA LEU A 422 19.79 -5.48 38.84
C LEU A 422 19.83 -4.60 40.11
N LEU A 423 18.92 -4.79 41.07
CA LEU A 423 19.00 -4.11 42.37
C LEU A 423 20.22 -4.55 43.19
N ALA A 424 20.80 -5.73 42.89
CA ALA A 424 22.01 -6.23 43.51
C ALA A 424 23.27 -6.00 42.65
N ASP A 425 23.18 -5.21 41.58
CA ASP A 425 24.32 -4.94 40.68
C ASP A 425 25.48 -4.30 41.46
N PRO A 426 26.76 -4.62 41.17
CA PRO A 426 27.90 -3.95 41.81
C PRO A 426 27.96 -2.44 41.54
N ALA A 427 27.48 -1.97 40.39
CA ALA A 427 27.51 -0.56 40.01
C ALA A 427 26.31 0.22 40.59
N ALA A 428 26.57 1.33 41.26
CA ALA A 428 25.53 2.11 41.97
C ALA A 428 24.50 2.74 41.04
N ASP A 429 24.94 3.22 39.88
CA ASP A 429 24.09 3.83 38.86
C ASP A 429 23.15 2.83 38.18
N VAL A 430 23.59 1.57 38.02
CA VAL A 430 22.73 0.49 37.55
C VAL A 430 21.60 0.21 38.56
N ARG A 431 21.94 0.14 39.85
CA ARG A 431 20.96 -0.06 40.93
C ARG A 431 19.94 1.09 40.97
N GLU A 432 20.40 2.33 40.86
CA GLU A 432 19.54 3.52 40.85
C GLU A 432 18.54 3.48 39.67
N CYS A 433 19.02 3.22 38.45
CA CYS A 433 18.14 3.09 37.28
C CYS A 433 17.14 1.92 37.39
N ALA A 434 17.54 0.82 38.03
CA ALA A 434 16.64 -0.31 38.29
C ALA A 434 15.55 0.05 39.31
N GLN A 435 15.91 0.78 40.38
CA GLN A 435 14.96 1.29 41.37
C GLN A 435 13.95 2.26 40.73
N GLU A 436 14.44 3.23 39.95
CA GLU A 436 13.59 4.20 39.23
C GLU A 436 12.59 3.47 38.30
N SER A 437 13.09 2.49 37.54
CA SER A 437 12.26 1.71 36.61
C SER A 437 11.18 0.89 37.33
N LEU A 438 11.48 0.29 38.48
CA LEU A 438 10.51 -0.47 39.29
C LEU A 438 9.49 0.44 39.99
N ALA A 439 9.92 1.61 40.46
CA ALA A 439 9.03 2.60 41.06
C ALA A 439 7.98 3.07 40.05
N ALA A 440 8.39 3.34 38.81
CA ALA A 440 7.50 3.76 37.72
C ALA A 440 6.48 2.68 37.29
N LEU A 441 6.73 1.40 37.58
CA LEU A 441 5.79 0.32 37.32
C LEU A 441 4.75 0.16 38.44
N SER A 442 5.05 0.68 39.63
CA SER A 442 4.19 0.59 40.82
C SER A 442 3.27 1.80 40.98
N SER A 443 3.55 2.89 40.26
CA SER A 443 2.72 4.10 40.12
C SER A 443 1.70 3.97 39.00
#